data_AF-A0A2Z6NW25-F1
#
_entry.id   AF-A0A2Z6NW25-F1
#
_cell.length_a   1.000
_cell.length_b   1.000
_cell.length_c   1.000
_cell.angle_alpha   90.00
_cell.angle_beta   90.00
_cell.angle_gamma   90.00
#
_symmetry.space_group_name_H-M   'P 1'
#
loop_
_entity.id
_entity.type
_entity.pdbx_description
1 polymer ?
#
loop_
_entity_poly.entity_id
_entity_poly.type
_entity_poly.pdbx_seq_one_letter_code
_entity_poly.pdbx_strand_id
1 'polypeptide(L)'
;MDLNASPVPEEDEDPFEGQVEEYNAPPKEVYIAPEEHIESGADIARREREERKKRLKREHSDDRPVQISQAPGYDNFFQNKILKTYDRSKLPPGKDFFPGQLTALLVIKIIVNVGWLNCPSSGQEIFGMIPSKVPLGEAFNDYIVPGKRYSFKQVIHQQRVLGRKLGLVIDLTNTSRYYPVSDLKKEGIKHVKIQCEGRGSVPDNSSVNHFVFEVIQFLSHQKHSKKYILVHCTHGHNRTGYMIIHYLMRTMSMSITQAIKIFSDARPPGIYKPEYIDSLYKSYHEKKPEMIVCPPTPEWKRTPQLVDLNGEAAPDDDDDDDG
;
A
#
# COMPACT_ATOMS: atom_id res chain seq x y z
N MET A 1 28.74 -60.51 -61.00
CA MET A 1 29.50 -59.74 -59.99
C MET A 1 30.69 -59.18 -60.73
N ASP A 2 30.59 -57.92 -61.16
CA ASP A 2 31.60 -57.32 -62.01
C ASP A 2 32.78 -56.79 -61.20
N LEU A 3 33.95 -56.84 -61.83
CA LEU A 3 35.24 -56.39 -61.32
C LEU A 3 35.55 -54.96 -61.79
N ASN A 4 36.56 -54.37 -61.16
CA ASN A 4 37.29 -53.12 -61.49
C ASN A 4 36.77 -51.85 -60.81
N ALA A 5 37.63 -50.89 -60.39
CA ALA A 5 39.06 -50.94 -60.02
C ALA A 5 39.43 -49.58 -59.38
N SER A 6 40.37 -49.55 -58.42
CA SER A 6 41.12 -48.32 -58.06
C SER A 6 42.46 -48.30 -58.80
N PRO A 7 42.96 -47.12 -59.20
CA PRO A 7 44.24 -46.57 -58.68
C PRO A 7 44.20 -45.01 -58.60
N VAL A 8 45.20 -44.21 -58.14
CA VAL A 8 46.35 -44.29 -57.20
C VAL A 8 46.69 -42.81 -56.83
N PRO A 9 47.28 -42.49 -55.66
CA PRO A 9 47.63 -41.11 -55.27
C PRO A 9 49.05 -40.67 -55.68
N GLU A 10 49.29 -39.36 -55.70
CA GLU A 10 50.58 -38.65 -55.70
C GLU A 10 50.38 -37.45 -54.72
N GLU A 11 51.19 -37.20 -53.68
CA GLU A 11 52.57 -36.62 -53.69
C GLU A 11 52.53 -35.16 -54.24
N ASP A 12 52.99 -34.09 -53.59
CA ASP A 12 53.88 -33.92 -52.42
C ASP A 12 53.74 -32.54 -51.70
N GLU A 13 54.35 -32.46 -50.51
CA GLU A 13 55.02 -31.33 -49.81
C GLU A 13 54.54 -29.83 -49.89
N ASP A 14 54.33 -29.26 -48.68
CA ASP A 14 54.50 -27.83 -48.28
C ASP A 14 55.96 -27.35 -48.56
N PRO A 15 56.37 -26.04 -48.64
CA PRO A 15 55.86 -24.93 -47.80
C PRO A 15 55.94 -23.45 -48.33
N PHE A 16 55.43 -22.52 -47.50
CA PHE A 16 55.89 -21.14 -47.19
C PHE A 16 55.86 -19.95 -48.19
N GLU A 17 55.12 -18.91 -47.75
CA GLU A 17 55.28 -17.43 -47.89
C GLU A 17 55.79 -16.73 -49.18
N GLY A 18 55.02 -15.75 -49.68
CA GLY A 18 55.50 -14.76 -50.66
C GLY A 18 54.52 -13.64 -51.10
N GLN A 19 54.52 -12.51 -50.38
CA GLN A 19 54.23 -11.12 -50.83
C GLN A 19 52.92 -10.73 -51.57
N VAL A 20 52.11 -9.92 -50.86
CA VAL A 20 51.48 -8.62 -51.24
C VAL A 20 51.31 -8.24 -52.73
N GLU A 21 50.06 -7.96 -53.15
CA GLU A 21 49.74 -6.74 -53.91
C GLU A 21 48.29 -6.27 -53.72
N GLU A 22 48.04 -4.96 -53.85
CA GLU A 22 46.85 -4.24 -53.38
C GLU A 22 46.02 -3.68 -54.56
N TYR A 23 44.76 -4.10 -54.72
CA TYR A 23 43.81 -3.41 -55.60
C TYR A 23 42.39 -3.34 -55.00
N ASN A 24 41.85 -2.11 -54.97
CA ASN A 24 40.62 -1.74 -54.26
C ASN A 24 39.35 -2.09 -55.05
N ALA A 25 38.32 -2.62 -54.36
CA ALA A 25 36.95 -2.73 -54.85
C ALA A 25 35.94 -2.34 -53.74
N PRO A 26 34.89 -1.56 -54.04
CA PRO A 26 34.02 -0.98 -53.00
C PRO A 26 33.04 -2.00 -52.40
N PRO A 27 32.68 -1.89 -51.10
CA PRO A 27 31.69 -2.76 -50.47
C PRO A 27 30.30 -2.57 -51.07
N LYS A 28 29.58 -3.68 -51.31
CA LYS A 28 28.15 -3.63 -51.67
C LYS A 28 27.32 -3.28 -50.44
N GLU A 29 26.48 -2.26 -50.55
CA GLU A 29 25.50 -1.93 -49.51
C GLU A 29 24.51 -3.09 -49.32
N VAL A 30 24.48 -3.67 -48.12
CA VAL A 30 23.43 -4.61 -47.71
C VAL A 30 22.29 -3.80 -47.12
N TYR A 31 21.17 -3.73 -47.85
CA TYR A 31 19.94 -3.11 -47.35
C TYR A 31 19.35 -3.97 -46.22
N ILE A 32 19.55 -3.53 -44.97
CA ILE A 32 18.90 -4.10 -43.79
C ILE A 32 17.50 -3.50 -43.72
N ALA A 33 16.46 -4.33 -43.83
CA ALA A 33 15.08 -3.90 -43.63
C ALA A 33 14.86 -3.46 -42.16
N PRO A 34 14.10 -2.40 -41.88
CA PRO A 34 13.81 -2.00 -40.50
C PRO A 34 13.02 -3.11 -39.78
N GLU A 35 13.49 -3.54 -38.61
CA GLU A 35 12.70 -4.38 -37.73
C GLU A 35 11.43 -3.64 -37.31
N GLU A 36 10.26 -4.25 -37.51
CA GLU A 36 9.01 -3.72 -36.96
C GLU A 36 9.08 -3.80 -35.43
N HIS A 37 9.23 -2.65 -34.77
CA HIS A 37 9.27 -2.56 -33.32
C HIS A 37 7.88 -2.87 -32.74
N ILE A 38 7.61 -4.16 -32.49
CA ILE A 38 6.39 -4.61 -31.81
C ILE A 38 6.43 -4.09 -30.37
N GLU A 39 5.66 -3.04 -30.09
CA GLU A 39 5.56 -2.45 -28.76
C GLU A 39 4.80 -3.39 -27.81
N SER A 40 5.41 -3.72 -26.66
CA SER A 40 4.79 -4.63 -25.69
C SER A 40 3.57 -4.00 -25.03
N GLY A 41 2.58 -4.81 -24.64
CA GLY A 41 1.42 -4.34 -23.86
C GLY A 41 1.81 -3.60 -22.57
N ALA A 42 2.97 -3.91 -21.99
CA ALA A 42 3.54 -3.18 -20.85
C ALA A 42 3.99 -1.76 -21.22
N ASP A 43 4.58 -1.57 -22.40
CA ASP A 43 5.02 -0.28 -22.92
C ASP A 43 3.82 0.59 -23.31
N ILE A 44 2.79 -0.02 -23.94
CA ILE A 44 1.49 0.61 -24.20
C ILE A 44 0.88 1.13 -22.89
N ALA A 45 0.78 0.28 -21.86
CA ALA A 45 0.21 0.66 -20.56
C ALA A 45 1.03 1.76 -19.85
N ARG A 46 2.37 1.74 -20.01
CA ARG A 46 3.27 2.77 -19.47
C ARG A 46 3.09 4.11 -20.19
N ARG A 47 2.97 4.10 -21.52
CA ARG A 47 2.71 5.28 -22.35
C ARG A 47 1.35 5.89 -22.05
N GLU A 48 0.28 5.09 -21.95
CA GLU A 48 -1.03 5.57 -21.53
C GLU A 48 -1.02 6.22 -20.13
N ARG A 49 -0.25 5.67 -19.19
CA ARG A 49 -0.10 6.23 -17.84
C ARG A 49 0.51 7.63 -17.88
N GLU A 50 1.57 7.82 -18.67
CA GLU A 50 2.20 9.13 -18.87
C GLU A 50 1.28 10.11 -19.63
N GLU A 51 0.43 9.64 -20.55
CA GLU A 51 -0.58 10.48 -21.19
C GLU A 51 -1.68 10.95 -20.23
N ARG A 52 -2.22 10.05 -19.39
CA ARG A 52 -3.18 10.41 -18.33
C ARG A 52 -2.59 11.48 -17.41
N LYS A 53 -1.31 11.35 -17.04
CA LYS A 53 -0.54 12.33 -16.25
C LYS A 53 -0.36 13.67 -16.98
N LYS A 54 -0.18 13.69 -18.30
CA LYS A 54 -0.14 14.91 -19.14
C LYS A 54 -1.50 15.58 -19.36
N ARG A 55 -2.62 14.84 -19.24
CA ARG A 55 -3.98 15.42 -19.29
C ARG A 55 -4.32 16.15 -17.99
N LEU A 56 -4.14 15.48 -16.86
CA LEU A 56 -4.33 16.06 -15.52
C LEU A 56 -3.48 17.32 -15.27
N LYS A 57 -2.28 17.42 -15.86
CA LYS A 57 -1.44 18.62 -15.79
C LYS A 57 -1.91 19.79 -16.66
N ARG A 58 -2.68 19.53 -17.73
CA ARG A 58 -3.21 20.56 -18.65
C ARG A 58 -4.57 21.07 -18.20
N GLU A 59 -5.41 20.22 -17.63
CA GLU A 59 -6.71 20.64 -17.10
C GLU A 59 -6.57 21.60 -15.89
N HIS A 60 -5.46 21.55 -15.16
CA HIS A 60 -5.21 22.38 -13.98
C HIS A 60 -4.74 23.83 -14.32
N SER A 61 -4.50 24.21 -15.59
CA SER A 61 -3.99 25.56 -15.91
C SER A 61 -5.05 26.66 -16.07
N ASP A 62 -6.33 26.32 -16.27
CA ASP A 62 -7.34 27.28 -16.78
C ASP A 62 -8.51 27.63 -15.83
N ASP A 63 -8.44 27.26 -14.54
CA ASP A 63 -9.50 27.62 -13.58
C ASP A 63 -9.39 29.07 -13.06
N ARG A 64 -10.03 30.00 -13.79
CA ARG A 64 -10.42 31.32 -13.29
C ARG A 64 -11.84 31.24 -12.67
N PRO A 65 -12.07 31.72 -11.44
CA PRO A 65 -13.33 31.47 -10.74
C PRO A 65 -14.49 32.29 -11.31
N VAL A 66 -15.51 31.59 -11.82
CA VAL A 66 -16.83 32.18 -12.13
C VAL A 66 -17.73 32.05 -10.90
N GLN A 67 -18.27 33.17 -10.43
CA GLN A 67 -19.28 33.18 -9.36
C GLN A 67 -20.63 32.69 -9.87
N ILE A 68 -21.28 31.79 -9.13
CA ILE A 68 -22.72 31.53 -9.26
C ILE A 68 -23.37 31.64 -7.87
N SER A 69 -24.48 32.36 -7.83
CA SER A 69 -25.18 32.85 -6.66
C SER A 69 -26.10 31.81 -6.00
N GLN A 70 -26.36 31.99 -4.70
CA GLN A 70 -27.36 31.24 -3.95
C GLN A 70 -28.79 31.73 -4.22
N ALA A 71 -29.77 30.83 -4.05
CA ALA A 71 -31.17 31.16 -3.73
C ALA A 71 -31.76 30.09 -2.77
N PRO A 72 -32.75 30.40 -1.92
CA PRO A 72 -32.99 29.63 -0.70
C PRO A 72 -34.34 28.89 -0.60
N GLY A 73 -34.34 27.82 0.22
CA GLY A 73 -35.39 27.49 1.21
C GLY A 73 -36.77 27.02 0.73
N TYR A 74 -37.21 25.86 1.25
CA TYR A 74 -38.59 25.63 1.69
C TYR A 74 -38.65 24.51 2.75
N ASP A 75 -39.33 24.77 3.87
CA ASP A 75 -39.63 23.79 4.91
C ASP A 75 -40.74 22.82 4.47
N ASN A 76 -40.74 21.60 5.04
CA ASN A 76 -42.00 21.03 5.53
C ASN A 76 -41.80 19.92 6.58
N PHE A 77 -42.56 20.03 7.67
CA PHE A 77 -42.65 19.04 8.74
C PHE A 77 -43.57 17.87 8.36
N PHE A 78 -43.21 16.65 8.76
CA PHE A 78 -44.20 15.63 9.14
C PHE A 78 -43.72 14.83 10.36
N GLN A 79 -44.63 14.56 11.29
CA GLN A 79 -44.32 14.07 12.63
C GLN A 79 -44.31 12.54 12.76
N ASN A 80 -43.41 12.06 13.62
CA ASN A 80 -43.56 10.93 14.56
C ASN A 80 -44.20 9.61 14.07
N LYS A 81 -43.35 8.58 13.97
CA LYS A 81 -43.60 7.32 14.68
C LYS A 81 -42.41 6.94 15.55
N ILE A 82 -42.69 6.69 16.83
CA ILE A 82 -41.69 6.37 17.85
C ILE A 82 -41.19 4.94 17.62
N LEU A 83 -39.93 4.79 17.23
CA LEU A 83 -39.18 3.55 17.34
C LEU A 83 -38.11 3.76 18.41
N LYS A 84 -38.16 2.98 19.50
CA LYS A 84 -37.21 3.11 20.61
C LYS A 84 -35.80 2.73 20.14
N THR A 85 -34.95 3.71 19.91
CA THR A 85 -33.53 3.52 19.67
C THR A 85 -32.85 3.05 20.95
N TYR A 86 -32.34 1.82 20.95
CA TYR A 86 -31.39 1.38 21.96
C TYR A 86 -30.02 2.00 21.66
N ASP A 87 -29.63 2.97 22.48
CA ASP A 87 -28.31 3.59 22.45
C ASP A 87 -27.23 2.58 22.89
N ARG A 88 -26.59 1.92 21.91
CA ARG A 88 -25.47 0.99 22.11
C ARG A 88 -24.17 1.69 22.54
N SER A 89 -24.11 3.03 22.63
CA SER A 89 -22.91 3.74 23.12
C SER A 89 -22.69 3.64 24.63
N LYS A 90 -23.61 2.98 25.35
CA LYS A 90 -23.52 2.73 26.80
C LYS A 90 -23.45 1.24 27.08
N LEU A 91 -22.44 0.85 27.85
CA LEU A 91 -22.35 -0.49 28.44
C LEU A 91 -23.62 -0.76 29.28
N PRO A 92 -24.17 -1.99 29.25
CA PRO A 92 -25.43 -2.29 29.94
C PRO A 92 -25.27 -2.14 31.46
N PRO A 93 -26.25 -1.53 32.15
CA PRO A 93 -26.17 -1.37 33.60
C PRO A 93 -26.43 -2.72 34.30
N GLY A 94 -25.57 -3.04 35.27
CA GLY A 94 -25.88 -3.92 36.40
C GLY A 94 -26.48 -5.29 36.07
N LYS A 95 -25.63 -6.24 35.68
CA LYS A 95 -25.77 -7.62 36.16
C LYS A 95 -24.46 -8.02 36.80
N ASP A 96 -24.54 -8.53 38.02
CA ASP A 96 -23.39 -8.80 38.89
C ASP A 96 -22.46 -9.84 38.25
N PHE A 97 -21.37 -9.34 37.67
CA PHE A 97 -20.34 -10.17 37.06
C PHE A 97 -19.27 -10.44 38.11
N PHE A 98 -19.12 -11.71 38.49
CA PHE A 98 -18.16 -12.13 39.52
C PHE A 98 -16.73 -11.66 39.18
N PRO A 99 -15.95 -11.20 40.17
CA PRO A 99 -14.64 -10.58 39.93
C PRO A 99 -13.56 -11.64 39.65
N GLY A 100 -13.61 -12.25 38.46
CA GLY A 100 -12.59 -13.12 37.89
C GLY A 100 -11.78 -12.40 36.82
N GLN A 101 -10.56 -11.97 37.18
CA GLN A 101 -9.60 -11.23 36.36
C GLN A 101 -9.65 -11.52 34.83
N LEU A 102 -10.36 -10.68 34.06
CA LEU A 102 -9.94 -10.41 32.70
C LEU A 102 -8.60 -9.68 32.78
N THR A 103 -7.52 -10.36 32.40
CA THR A 103 -6.21 -9.71 32.32
C THR A 103 -6.26 -8.56 31.31
N ALA A 104 -5.48 -7.51 31.55
CA ALA A 104 -5.38 -6.38 30.62
C ALA A 104 -4.99 -6.81 29.20
N LEU A 105 -4.27 -7.93 29.07
CA LEU A 105 -3.96 -8.59 27.80
C LEU A 105 -5.22 -9.10 27.06
N LEU A 106 -6.18 -9.69 27.77
CA LEU A 106 -7.44 -10.17 27.19
C LEU A 106 -8.34 -8.99 26.80
N VAL A 107 -8.38 -7.93 27.62
CA VAL A 107 -9.07 -6.68 27.28
C VAL A 107 -8.48 -6.06 26.01
N ILE A 108 -7.15 -5.99 25.87
CA ILE A 108 -6.51 -5.52 24.64
C ILE A 108 -6.80 -6.44 23.45
N LYS A 109 -6.76 -7.78 23.61
CA LYS A 109 -7.10 -8.72 22.52
C LYS A 109 -8.54 -8.53 22.00
N ILE A 110 -9.48 -8.17 22.87
CA ILE A 110 -10.88 -7.88 22.51
C ILE A 110 -11.01 -6.53 21.81
N ILE A 111 -10.25 -5.52 22.25
CA ILE A 111 -10.35 -4.15 21.71
C ILE A 111 -9.61 -4.04 20.37
N VAL A 112 -8.44 -4.68 20.26
CA VAL A 112 -7.48 -4.53 19.16
C VAL A 112 -6.93 -5.89 18.72
N ASN A 113 -7.06 -6.19 17.43
CA ASN A 113 -6.72 -7.49 16.87
C ASN A 113 -5.29 -7.94 17.20
N VAL A 114 -5.14 -9.26 17.33
CA VAL A 114 -3.93 -9.93 17.82
C VAL A 114 -2.64 -9.34 17.23
N GLY A 115 -1.67 -9.11 18.11
CA GLY A 115 -0.32 -8.66 17.78
C GLY A 115 -0.06 -7.15 17.87
N TRP A 116 -1.09 -6.31 18.09
CA TRP A 116 -0.91 -4.86 18.15
C TRP A 116 0.16 -4.38 19.16
N LEU A 117 0.24 -5.01 20.34
CA LEU A 117 1.19 -4.63 21.41
C LEU A 117 2.66 -4.73 20.99
N ASN A 118 3.00 -5.74 20.18
CA ASN A 118 4.37 -6.00 19.73
C ASN A 118 4.63 -5.53 18.29
N CYS A 119 3.57 -5.21 17.54
CA CYS A 119 3.69 -4.51 16.26
C CYS A 119 4.45 -3.17 16.42
N PRO A 120 5.51 -2.92 15.62
CA PRO A 120 6.22 -1.65 15.64
C PRO A 120 5.29 -0.47 15.35
N SER A 121 5.48 0.67 16.03
CA SER A 121 4.54 1.79 15.98
C SER A 121 4.36 2.41 14.58
N SER A 122 5.43 2.86 13.95
CA SER A 122 5.41 3.43 12.59
C SER A 122 6.62 2.98 11.77
N GLY A 123 6.54 3.14 10.45
CA GLY A 123 7.67 3.06 9.53
C GLY A 123 8.34 4.42 9.31
N GLN A 124 9.22 4.46 8.30
CA GLN A 124 9.84 5.69 7.79
C GLN A 124 8.92 6.45 6.83
N GLU A 125 9.31 7.68 6.49
CA GLU A 125 8.62 8.48 5.47
C GLU A 125 8.70 7.79 4.10
N ILE A 126 7.55 7.71 3.42
CA ILE A 126 7.42 7.38 2.00
C ILE A 126 6.73 8.57 1.33
N PHE A 127 7.49 9.45 0.68
CA PHE A 127 6.96 10.60 -0.09
C PHE A 127 5.89 11.44 0.66
N GLY A 128 6.21 11.89 1.87
CA GLY A 128 5.30 12.66 2.73
C GLY A 128 4.28 11.83 3.54
N MET A 129 4.15 10.52 3.29
CA MET A 129 3.32 9.60 4.07
C MET A 129 4.14 8.84 5.10
N ILE A 130 3.54 8.51 6.24
CA ILE A 130 4.13 7.73 7.33
C ILE A 130 3.20 6.54 7.60
N PRO A 131 3.59 5.30 7.25
CA PRO A 131 2.80 4.12 7.56
C PRO A 131 2.86 3.80 9.06
N SER A 132 1.72 3.49 9.67
CA SER A 132 1.61 3.33 11.12
C SER A 132 0.58 2.27 11.50
N LYS A 133 0.76 1.61 12.65
CA LYS A 133 -0.34 0.88 13.30
C LYS A 133 -1.36 1.88 13.87
N VAL A 134 -2.57 1.43 14.17
CA VAL A 134 -3.61 2.29 14.73
C VAL A 134 -3.18 2.85 16.09
N PRO A 135 -3.23 4.16 16.32
CA PRO A 135 -3.05 4.72 17.66
C PRO A 135 -4.28 4.44 18.53
N LEU A 136 -4.10 4.25 19.83
CA LEU A 136 -5.18 3.99 20.78
C LEU A 136 -5.42 5.22 21.66
N GLY A 137 -6.68 5.63 21.81
CA GLY A 137 -7.09 6.73 22.66
C GLY A 137 -6.67 6.53 24.13
N GLU A 138 -6.53 7.61 24.88
CA GLU A 138 -6.03 7.56 26.26
C GLU A 138 -6.91 6.77 27.23
N ALA A 139 -8.19 6.55 26.89
CA ALA A 139 -9.09 5.65 27.61
C ALA A 139 -8.58 4.19 27.68
N PHE A 140 -7.64 3.80 26.81
CA PHE A 140 -7.02 2.47 26.84
C PHE A 140 -5.74 2.40 27.68
N ASN A 141 -5.27 3.52 28.25
CA ASN A 141 -3.99 3.60 28.95
C ASN A 141 -3.90 2.65 30.16
N ASP A 142 -5.00 2.40 30.87
CA ASP A 142 -4.97 1.56 32.08
C ASP A 142 -4.82 0.06 31.74
N TYR A 143 -5.17 -0.33 30.51
CA TYR A 143 -4.94 -1.68 30.00
C TYR A 143 -3.55 -1.84 29.36
N ILE A 144 -2.92 -0.74 28.92
CA ILE A 144 -1.64 -0.77 28.19
C ILE A 144 -0.49 -0.31 29.09
N VAL A 145 0.48 -1.21 29.32
CA VAL A 145 1.70 -0.91 30.09
C VAL A 145 2.41 0.36 29.57
N PRO A 146 2.92 1.27 30.43
CA PRO A 146 3.36 2.61 30.01
C PRO A 146 4.31 2.65 28.80
N GLY A 147 5.30 1.75 28.74
CA GLY A 147 6.27 1.67 27.65
C GLY A 147 5.74 1.12 26.31
N LYS A 148 4.47 0.70 26.25
CA LYS A 148 3.80 0.20 25.03
C LYS A 148 2.62 1.09 24.58
N ARG A 149 2.34 2.18 25.31
CA ARG A 149 1.26 3.13 24.98
C ARG A 149 1.57 3.86 23.68
N TYR A 150 0.56 3.98 22.81
CA TYR A 150 0.69 4.62 21.50
C TYR A 150 -0.61 5.37 21.15
N SER A 151 -0.87 6.48 21.84
CA SER A 151 -1.93 7.42 21.48
C SER A 151 -1.42 8.49 20.54
N PHE A 152 -2.32 9.34 20.03
CA PHE A 152 -1.90 10.47 19.21
C PHE A 152 -0.94 11.44 19.91
N LYS A 153 -0.92 11.52 21.24
CA LYS A 153 0.12 12.28 21.95
C LYS A 153 1.51 11.68 21.72
N GLN A 154 1.67 10.36 21.84
CA GLN A 154 2.95 9.70 21.52
C GLN A 154 3.27 9.82 20.02
N VAL A 155 2.30 9.59 19.12
CA VAL A 155 2.50 9.70 17.67
C VAL A 155 3.02 11.09 17.29
N ILE A 156 2.33 12.14 17.72
CA ILE A 156 2.65 13.52 17.37
C ILE A 156 3.99 13.93 17.97
N HIS A 157 4.29 13.54 19.21
CA HIS A 157 5.58 13.79 19.83
C HIS A 157 6.72 13.08 19.06
N GLN A 158 6.59 11.78 18.78
CA GLN A 158 7.59 11.00 18.05
C GLN A 158 7.86 11.58 16.66
N GLN A 159 6.82 11.96 15.90
CA GLN A 159 7.02 12.56 14.59
C GLN A 159 7.61 13.98 14.68
N ARG A 160 7.24 14.80 15.68
CA ARG A 160 7.86 16.11 15.94
C ARG A 160 9.36 16.00 16.24
N VAL A 161 9.78 15.00 17.02
CA VAL A 161 11.21 14.72 17.30
C VAL A 161 11.98 14.39 16.01
N LEU A 162 11.34 13.74 15.03
CA LEU A 162 11.90 13.49 13.70
C LEU A 162 11.79 14.69 12.73
N GLY A 163 11.40 15.87 13.21
CA GLY A 163 11.17 17.07 12.38
C GLY A 163 9.90 17.02 11.51
N ARG A 164 9.01 16.05 11.73
CA ARG A 164 7.82 15.79 10.92
C ARG A 164 6.55 16.32 11.60
N LYS A 165 5.97 17.40 11.06
CA LYS A 165 4.67 17.92 11.52
C LYS A 165 3.53 17.21 10.78
N LEU A 166 2.71 16.44 11.49
CA LEU A 166 1.49 15.85 10.91
C LEU A 166 0.49 16.94 10.52
N GLY A 167 -0.28 16.69 9.46
CA GLY A 167 -1.40 17.55 9.04
C GLY A 167 -2.61 16.79 8.50
N LEU A 168 -2.46 15.51 8.17
CA LEU A 168 -3.54 14.60 7.80
C LEU A 168 -3.32 13.23 8.46
N VAL A 169 -4.40 12.60 8.90
CA VAL A 169 -4.48 11.17 9.20
C VAL A 169 -5.46 10.54 8.23
N ILE A 170 -5.04 9.47 7.57
CA ILE A 170 -5.92 8.59 6.79
C ILE A 170 -6.06 7.26 7.54
N ASP A 171 -7.30 6.98 7.95
CA ASP A 171 -7.71 5.82 8.73
C ASP A 171 -8.40 4.78 7.83
N LEU A 172 -7.77 3.62 7.71
CA LEU A 172 -8.19 2.48 6.87
C LEU A 172 -8.88 1.35 7.68
N THR A 173 -9.22 1.60 8.94
CA THR A 173 -9.92 0.64 9.82
C THR A 173 -11.43 0.68 9.57
N ASN A 174 -12.12 -0.44 9.83
CA ASN A 174 -13.57 -0.55 9.66
C ASN A 174 -14.38 -0.22 10.93
N THR A 175 -13.75 0.40 11.93
CA THR A 175 -14.42 0.77 13.20
C THR A 175 -13.96 2.15 13.67
N SER A 176 -14.76 2.81 14.52
CA SER A 176 -14.40 4.10 15.13
C SER A 176 -14.01 3.97 16.62
N ARG A 177 -13.91 2.74 17.15
CA ARG A 177 -13.67 2.48 18.59
C ARG A 177 -12.27 2.83 19.10
N TYR A 178 -11.28 2.91 18.21
CA TYR A 178 -9.86 3.00 18.59
C TYR A 178 -9.44 4.35 19.19
N TYR A 179 -10.02 5.47 18.75
CA TYR A 179 -9.70 6.80 19.25
C TYR A 179 -10.78 7.83 18.87
N PRO A 180 -10.97 8.90 19.66
CA PRO A 180 -11.87 9.97 19.29
C PRO A 180 -11.21 10.95 18.30
N VAL A 181 -11.88 11.24 17.18
CA VAL A 181 -11.39 12.17 16.13
C VAL A 181 -11.17 13.60 16.66
N SER A 182 -11.78 13.96 17.79
CA SER A 182 -11.58 15.25 18.45
C SER A 182 -10.13 15.51 18.87
N ASP A 183 -9.34 14.48 19.16
CA ASP A 183 -7.94 14.65 19.57
C ASP A 183 -7.04 15.10 18.42
N LEU A 184 -7.37 14.71 17.18
CA LEU A 184 -6.71 15.21 15.96
C LEU A 184 -7.10 16.65 15.64
N LYS A 185 -8.38 16.99 15.83
CA LYS A 185 -8.90 18.34 15.59
C LYS A 185 -8.24 19.38 16.51
N LYS A 186 -8.02 19.06 17.80
CA LYS A 186 -7.30 19.92 18.77
C LYS A 186 -5.88 20.28 18.31
N GLU A 187 -5.21 19.36 17.62
CA GLU A 187 -3.83 19.52 17.11
C GLU A 187 -3.78 20.11 15.69
N GLY A 188 -4.92 20.48 15.11
CA GLY A 188 -5.02 21.05 13.75
C GLY A 188 -4.72 20.04 12.63
N ILE A 189 -5.02 18.77 12.85
CA ILE A 189 -4.77 17.65 11.93
C ILE A 189 -6.11 17.24 11.29
N LYS A 190 -6.18 17.21 9.94
CA LYS A 190 -7.34 16.68 9.21
C LYS A 190 -7.42 15.17 9.46
N HIS A 191 -8.63 14.63 9.58
CA HIS A 191 -8.87 13.18 9.61
C HIS A 191 -9.74 12.81 8.42
N VAL A 192 -9.41 11.69 7.78
CA VAL A 192 -10.17 11.08 6.69
C VAL A 192 -10.28 9.59 6.99
N LYS A 193 -11.49 9.03 6.94
CA LYS A 193 -11.73 7.60 7.13
C LYS A 193 -12.14 6.98 5.80
N ILE A 194 -11.42 5.95 5.38
CA ILE A 194 -11.69 5.13 4.19
C ILE A 194 -11.92 3.71 4.68
N GLN A 195 -13.18 3.37 4.92
CA GLN A 195 -13.59 2.09 5.50
C GLN A 195 -13.33 0.99 4.48
N CYS A 196 -12.29 0.18 4.72
CA CYS A 196 -11.95 -0.97 3.89
C CYS A 196 -12.64 -2.22 4.45
N GLU A 197 -13.36 -2.95 3.61
CA GLU A 197 -14.09 -4.17 3.96
C GLU A 197 -13.19 -5.26 4.56
N GLY A 198 -13.75 -6.08 5.45
CA GLY A 198 -13.07 -7.20 6.12
C GLY A 198 -12.85 -8.44 5.23
N ARG A 199 -12.70 -9.59 5.88
CA ARG A 199 -12.75 -10.95 5.31
C ARG A 199 -11.67 -11.25 4.26
N GLY A 200 -10.43 -10.85 4.54
CA GLY A 200 -9.27 -11.15 3.69
C GLY A 200 -9.27 -10.48 2.31
N SER A 201 -10.22 -9.57 2.05
CA SER A 201 -10.24 -8.82 0.79
C SER A 201 -9.16 -7.73 0.75
N VAL A 202 -8.76 -7.36 -0.47
CA VAL A 202 -7.97 -6.15 -0.73
C VAL A 202 -8.91 -4.94 -0.86
N PRO A 203 -8.47 -3.72 -0.50
CA PRO A 203 -9.25 -2.51 -0.74
C PRO A 203 -9.70 -2.36 -2.20
N ASP A 204 -10.96 -1.99 -2.40
CA ASP A 204 -11.57 -1.83 -3.71
C ASP A 204 -11.05 -0.60 -4.47
N ASN A 205 -11.34 -0.55 -5.77
CA ASN A 205 -10.88 0.54 -6.65
C ASN A 205 -11.40 1.93 -6.25
N SER A 206 -12.61 2.04 -5.68
CA SER A 206 -13.17 3.31 -5.19
C SER A 206 -12.39 3.79 -3.97
N SER A 207 -12.19 2.91 -2.98
CA SER A 207 -11.36 3.20 -1.80
C SER A 207 -9.92 3.59 -2.16
N VAL A 208 -9.31 2.89 -3.13
CA VAL A 208 -7.98 3.24 -3.66
C VAL A 208 -8.00 4.61 -4.37
N ASN A 209 -9.02 4.87 -5.20
CA ASN A 209 -9.15 6.17 -5.88
C ASN A 209 -9.30 7.33 -4.90
N HIS A 210 -10.12 7.15 -3.84
CA HIS A 210 -10.32 8.15 -2.80
C HIS A 210 -9.05 8.39 -1.99
N PHE A 211 -8.32 7.33 -1.62
CA PHE A 211 -7.02 7.45 -0.96
C PHE A 211 -6.03 8.28 -1.80
N VAL A 212 -5.87 7.93 -3.09
CA VAL A 212 -4.94 8.60 -4.00
C VAL A 212 -5.33 10.06 -4.19
N PHE A 213 -6.62 10.36 -4.30
CA PHE A 213 -7.13 11.73 -4.38
C PHE A 213 -6.78 12.54 -3.12
N GLU A 214 -7.10 12.05 -1.92
CA GLU A 214 -6.84 12.74 -0.66
C GLU A 214 -5.34 13.00 -0.43
N VAL A 215 -4.47 12.04 -0.78
CA VAL A 215 -3.01 12.22 -0.71
C VAL A 215 -2.54 13.29 -1.71
N ILE A 216 -2.98 13.24 -2.98
CA ILE A 216 -2.60 14.24 -3.99
C ILE A 216 -3.07 15.64 -3.57
N GLN A 217 -4.33 15.77 -3.16
CA GLN A 217 -4.92 17.04 -2.72
C GLN A 217 -4.19 17.62 -1.50
N PHE A 218 -3.87 16.79 -0.50
CA PHE A 218 -3.16 17.26 0.69
C PHE A 218 -1.71 17.67 0.40
N LEU A 219 -1.02 16.97 -0.51
CA LEU A 219 0.36 17.30 -0.87
C LEU A 219 0.45 18.51 -1.80
N SER A 220 -0.50 18.71 -2.72
CA SER A 220 -0.50 19.87 -3.64
C SER A 220 -0.82 21.20 -2.95
N HIS A 221 -1.67 21.19 -1.92
CA HIS A 221 -2.13 22.42 -1.23
C HIS A 221 -1.18 22.95 -0.15
N GLN A 222 0.04 22.43 -0.02
CA GLN A 222 0.99 22.84 1.03
C GLN A 222 1.71 24.16 0.68
N LYS A 223 1.19 25.28 1.19
CA LYS A 223 1.69 26.64 0.84
C LYS A 223 2.97 27.10 1.53
N HIS A 224 3.24 26.66 2.77
CA HIS A 224 4.27 27.30 3.63
C HIS A 224 5.17 26.35 4.41
N SER A 225 4.67 25.18 4.84
CA SER A 225 5.47 24.21 5.62
C SER A 225 5.09 22.80 5.21
N LYS A 226 6.10 21.94 5.00
CA LYS A 226 5.90 20.52 4.69
C LYS A 226 5.18 19.86 5.87
N LYS A 227 3.95 19.39 5.61
CA LYS A 227 3.18 18.58 6.55
C LYS A 227 3.09 17.14 6.03
N TYR A 228 2.97 16.22 6.98
CA TYR A 228 3.01 14.79 6.74
C TYR A 228 1.64 14.15 6.93
N ILE A 229 1.42 13.06 6.21
CA ILE A 229 0.22 12.22 6.27
C ILE A 229 0.56 10.99 7.12
N LEU A 230 -0.18 10.73 8.20
CA LEU A 230 -0.14 9.42 8.85
C LEU A 230 -1.15 8.51 8.15
N VAL A 231 -0.72 7.34 7.68
CA VAL A 231 -1.62 6.34 7.08
C VAL A 231 -1.62 5.10 7.95
N HIS A 232 -2.78 4.68 8.44
CA HIS A 232 -2.89 3.50 9.29
C HIS A 232 -4.08 2.61 8.92
N CYS A 233 -3.87 1.30 8.98
CA CYS A 233 -4.90 0.33 9.34
C CYS A 233 -4.65 -0.12 10.79
N THR A 234 -5.12 -1.30 11.19
CA THR A 234 -4.94 -1.84 12.54
C THR A 234 -3.46 -2.05 12.87
N HIS A 235 -2.69 -2.73 11.99
CA HIS A 235 -1.25 -2.97 12.19
C HIS A 235 -0.33 -2.14 11.27
N GLY A 236 -0.85 -1.43 10.27
CA GLY A 236 -0.05 -0.57 9.40
C GLY A 236 0.88 -1.30 8.42
N HIS A 237 0.42 -2.42 7.86
CA HIS A 237 1.19 -3.25 6.93
C HIS A 237 0.40 -3.50 5.62
N ASN A 238 -0.52 -4.47 5.57
CA ASN A 238 -1.17 -4.90 4.31
C ASN A 238 -2.00 -3.81 3.62
N ARG A 239 -3.16 -3.41 4.19
CA ARG A 239 -4.00 -2.32 3.63
C ARG A 239 -3.22 -0.99 3.47
N THR A 240 -2.40 -0.63 4.45
CA THR A 240 -1.57 0.59 4.42
C THR A 240 -0.58 0.59 3.26
N GLY A 241 0.15 -0.52 3.07
CA GLY A 241 1.10 -0.68 1.98
C GLY A 241 0.43 -0.71 0.62
N TYR A 242 -0.70 -1.39 0.51
CA TYR A 242 -1.50 -1.46 -0.72
C TYR A 242 -1.94 -0.08 -1.21
N MET A 243 -2.52 0.72 -0.31
CA MET A 243 -2.90 2.10 -0.59
C MET A 243 -1.70 2.97 -1.00
N ILE A 244 -0.59 2.90 -0.25
CA ILE A 244 0.63 3.66 -0.53
C ILE A 244 1.24 3.25 -1.88
N ILE A 245 1.34 1.95 -2.18
CA ILE A 245 1.88 1.44 -3.44
C ILE A 245 1.01 1.88 -4.62
N HIS A 246 -0.32 1.81 -4.51
CA HIS A 246 -1.22 2.33 -5.56
C HIS A 246 -0.99 3.83 -5.83
N TYR A 247 -0.75 4.64 -4.78
CA TYR A 247 -0.35 6.04 -4.94
C TYR A 247 1.00 6.18 -5.67
N LEU A 248 2.03 5.42 -5.26
CA LEU A 248 3.35 5.46 -5.89
C LEU A 248 3.26 5.12 -7.38
N MET A 249 2.58 4.03 -7.72
CA MET A 249 2.43 3.56 -9.11
C MET A 249 1.64 4.51 -10.02
N ARG A 250 0.80 5.39 -9.44
CA ARG A 250 0.00 6.39 -10.17
C ARG A 250 0.69 7.74 -10.30
N THR A 251 1.66 8.05 -9.44
CA THR A 251 2.35 9.35 -9.40
C THR A 251 3.79 9.29 -9.91
N MET A 252 4.48 8.17 -9.63
CA MET A 252 5.88 7.93 -9.95
C MET A 252 6.02 6.94 -11.11
N SER A 253 7.09 7.10 -11.89
CA SER A 253 7.39 6.27 -13.05
C SER A 253 8.33 5.12 -12.63
N MET A 254 7.77 4.10 -11.96
CA MET A 254 8.48 2.93 -11.42
C MET A 254 7.67 1.63 -11.63
N SER A 255 8.29 0.47 -11.41
CA SER A 255 7.64 -0.85 -11.45
C SER A 255 7.01 -1.23 -10.11
N ILE A 256 6.08 -2.20 -10.12
CA ILE A 256 5.44 -2.76 -8.92
C ILE A 256 6.49 -3.30 -7.95
N THR A 257 7.48 -4.02 -8.47
CA THR A 257 8.60 -4.58 -7.69
C THR A 257 9.35 -3.48 -6.92
N GLN A 258 9.60 -2.33 -7.55
CA GLN A 258 10.26 -1.18 -6.90
C GLN A 258 9.35 -0.54 -5.83
N ALA A 259 8.06 -0.37 -6.12
CA ALA A 259 7.11 0.22 -5.18
C ALA A 259 6.88 -0.66 -3.94
N ILE A 260 6.79 -1.99 -4.12
CA ILE A 260 6.78 -2.97 -3.02
C ILE A 260 8.04 -2.84 -2.17
N LYS A 261 9.22 -2.79 -2.81
CA LYS A 261 10.50 -2.67 -2.09
C LYS A 261 10.59 -1.38 -1.26
N ILE A 262 10.16 -0.24 -1.81
CA ILE A 262 10.11 1.04 -1.07
C ILE A 262 9.24 0.91 0.19
N PHE A 263 8.10 0.21 0.09
CA PHE A 263 7.26 -0.02 1.26
C PHE A 263 7.89 -1.01 2.26
N SER A 264 8.50 -2.12 1.82
CA SER A 264 9.14 -3.08 2.72
C SER A 264 10.36 -2.51 3.43
N ASP A 265 11.17 -1.69 2.75
CA ASP A 265 12.34 -1.02 3.32
C ASP A 265 11.91 0.00 4.40
N ALA A 266 10.87 0.78 4.12
CA ALA A 266 10.38 1.82 5.04
C ALA A 266 9.51 1.26 6.18
N ARG A 267 8.83 0.13 5.99
CA ARG A 267 7.94 -0.51 6.96
C ARG A 267 8.15 -2.04 7.00
N PRO A 268 9.30 -2.54 7.49
CA PRO A 268 9.62 -3.97 7.45
C PRO A 268 8.58 -4.84 8.19
N PRO A 269 8.19 -6.02 7.63
CA PRO A 269 8.70 -6.61 6.38
C PRO A 269 7.97 -6.12 5.10
N GLY A 270 7.05 -5.16 5.23
CA GLY A 270 6.17 -4.69 4.16
C GLY A 270 4.79 -5.33 4.21
N ILE A 271 4.22 -5.62 3.05
CA ILE A 271 3.01 -6.43 2.91
C ILE A 271 3.41 -7.89 3.07
N TYR A 272 2.75 -8.62 3.97
CA TYR A 272 3.03 -10.03 4.30
C TYR A 272 1.85 -10.97 3.95
N LYS A 273 0.80 -10.44 3.31
CA LYS A 273 -0.34 -11.22 2.81
C LYS A 273 -0.24 -11.36 1.28
N PRO A 274 -0.08 -12.58 0.71
CA PRO A 274 0.17 -12.78 -0.72
C PRO A 274 -0.88 -12.18 -1.66
N GLU A 275 -2.16 -12.27 -1.29
CA GLU A 275 -3.29 -11.79 -2.08
C GLU A 275 -3.23 -10.28 -2.37
N TYR A 276 -2.63 -9.50 -1.46
CA TYR A 276 -2.34 -8.09 -1.65
C TYR A 276 -1.25 -7.85 -2.70
N ILE A 277 -0.18 -8.67 -2.70
CA ILE A 277 0.91 -8.59 -3.68
C ILE A 277 0.41 -9.02 -5.07
N ASP A 278 -0.36 -10.10 -5.14
CA ASP A 278 -0.86 -10.65 -6.40
C ASP A 278 -1.89 -9.73 -7.04
N SER A 279 -2.76 -9.10 -6.23
CA SER A 279 -3.66 -8.04 -6.71
C SER A 279 -2.88 -6.85 -7.27
N LEU A 280 -1.81 -6.39 -6.61
CA LEU A 280 -0.97 -5.29 -7.12
C LEU A 280 -0.38 -5.61 -8.49
N TYR A 281 0.25 -6.77 -8.68
CA TYR A 281 0.77 -7.15 -10.01
C TYR A 281 -0.33 -7.23 -11.07
N LYS A 282 -1.50 -7.80 -10.72
CA LYS A 282 -2.67 -7.89 -11.60
C LYS A 282 -3.23 -6.51 -11.99
N SER A 283 -3.36 -5.57 -11.05
CA SER A 283 -3.89 -4.22 -11.28
C SER A 283 -3.04 -3.37 -12.23
N TYR A 284 -1.76 -3.69 -12.38
CA TYR A 284 -0.82 -2.91 -13.21
C TYR A 284 -0.25 -3.70 -14.39
N HIS A 285 -0.77 -4.91 -14.64
CA HIS A 285 -0.41 -5.79 -15.76
C HIS A 285 1.09 -6.14 -15.83
N GLU A 286 1.78 -6.15 -14.70
CA GLU A 286 3.17 -6.58 -14.59
C GLU A 286 3.23 -8.08 -14.23
N LYS A 287 4.09 -8.86 -14.90
CA LYS A 287 4.32 -10.26 -14.53
C LYS A 287 5.06 -10.29 -13.18
N LYS A 288 4.46 -10.92 -12.16
CA LYS A 288 5.11 -11.17 -10.87
C LYS A 288 6.40 -12.00 -11.10
N PRO A 289 7.58 -11.49 -10.71
CA PRO A 289 8.83 -12.26 -10.80
C PRO A 289 8.82 -13.41 -9.78
N GLU A 290 9.36 -14.57 -10.15
CA GLU A 290 9.43 -15.76 -9.27
C GLU A 290 10.22 -15.50 -7.98
N MET A 291 11.21 -14.61 -8.03
CA MET A 291 11.98 -14.16 -6.86
C MET A 291 11.17 -13.34 -5.84
N ILE A 292 9.95 -12.87 -6.18
CA ILE A 292 9.10 -12.09 -5.27
C ILE A 292 8.22 -13.03 -4.44
N VAL A 293 8.84 -13.53 -3.38
CA VAL A 293 8.18 -14.29 -2.31
C VAL A 293 7.63 -13.30 -1.28
N CYS A 294 6.38 -13.51 -0.84
CA CYS A 294 5.80 -12.70 0.23
C CYS A 294 6.48 -13.06 1.57
N PRO A 295 6.92 -12.09 2.39
CA PRO A 295 7.58 -12.39 3.67
C PRO A 295 6.62 -13.13 4.61
N PRO A 296 7.13 -14.03 5.48
CA PRO A 296 6.30 -14.78 6.41
C PRO A 296 5.57 -13.85 7.40
N THR A 297 4.41 -14.29 7.88
CA THR A 297 3.62 -13.57 8.90
C THR A 297 4.51 -13.18 10.09
N PRO A 298 4.64 -11.88 10.43
CA PRO A 298 5.57 -11.42 11.44
C PRO A 298 5.36 -12.07 12.80
N GLU A 299 6.45 -12.31 13.54
CA GLU A 299 6.37 -12.96 14.86
C GLU A 299 5.44 -12.24 15.83
N TRP A 300 5.42 -10.90 15.82
CA TRP A 300 4.51 -10.12 16.66
C TRP A 300 3.02 -10.32 16.34
N LYS A 301 2.67 -10.85 15.16
CA LYS A 301 1.29 -11.20 14.75
C LYS A 301 0.94 -12.65 15.08
N ARG A 302 1.93 -13.56 15.10
CA ARG A 302 1.72 -14.99 15.40
C ARG A 302 1.26 -15.18 16.84
N THR A 303 0.11 -15.84 17.02
CA THR A 303 -0.41 -16.19 18.36
C THR A 303 0.23 -17.49 18.86
N PRO A 304 0.90 -17.53 20.03
CA PRO A 304 1.50 -18.77 20.56
C PRO A 304 0.50 -19.87 20.97
N GLN A 305 -0.80 -19.65 20.79
CA GLN A 305 -1.91 -20.48 21.30
C GLN A 305 -2.90 -20.92 20.20
N LEU A 306 -2.59 -20.61 18.93
CA LEU A 306 -3.33 -21.07 17.74
C LEU A 306 -2.39 -21.79 16.76
N VAL A 307 -1.40 -22.48 17.33
CA VAL A 307 -0.85 -23.68 16.71
C VAL A 307 -1.77 -24.83 17.11
N ASP A 308 -2.70 -25.18 16.23
CA ASP A 308 -3.35 -26.48 16.34
C ASP A 308 -2.26 -27.56 16.32
N LEU A 309 -2.49 -28.68 16.99
CA LEU A 309 -1.50 -29.75 17.16
C LEU A 309 -1.08 -30.44 15.84
N ASN A 310 -1.60 -29.98 14.70
CA ASN A 310 -1.22 -30.35 13.33
C ASN A 310 -0.31 -29.33 12.61
N GLY A 311 -0.02 -28.17 13.21
CA GLY A 311 0.94 -27.20 12.64
C GLY A 311 0.42 -26.29 11.53
N GLU A 312 -0.88 -26.28 11.24
CA GLU A 312 -1.49 -25.24 10.40
C GLU A 312 -1.82 -23.99 11.23
N ALA A 313 -1.71 -22.81 10.60
CA ALA A 313 -2.07 -21.56 11.22
C ALA A 313 -3.59 -21.38 11.18
N ALA A 314 -4.21 -21.16 12.34
CA ALA A 314 -5.63 -20.81 12.40
C ALA A 314 -5.96 -19.60 11.50
N PRO A 315 -7.18 -19.53 10.94
CA PRO A 315 -7.59 -18.42 10.08
C PRO A 315 -7.37 -17.06 10.76
N ASP A 316 -6.85 -16.10 9.99
CA ASP A 316 -6.68 -14.72 10.43
C ASP A 316 -8.06 -14.05 10.61
N ASP A 317 -8.63 -14.17 11.81
CA ASP A 317 -9.73 -13.30 12.28
C ASP A 317 -9.18 -11.86 12.50
N ASP A 318 -8.80 -11.21 11.40
CA ASP A 318 -8.39 -9.80 11.31
C ASP A 318 -9.60 -8.86 11.29
N ASP A 319 -10.80 -9.38 11.51
CA ASP A 319 -12.06 -8.71 11.25
C ASP A 319 -12.44 -7.72 12.37
N ASP A 320 -12.23 -6.43 12.05
CA ASP A 320 -12.97 -5.31 12.67
C ASP A 320 -14.45 -5.34 12.22
N ASP A 321 -15.17 -6.45 12.47
CA ASP A 321 -16.61 -6.57 12.20
C ASP A 321 -17.40 -6.00 13.39
N ASP A 322 -18.09 -4.89 13.18
CA ASP A 322 -18.85 -4.13 14.17
C ASP A 322 -20.34 -4.21 13.76
N GLY A 323 -21.00 -5.31 14.16
CA GLY A 323 -22.37 -5.69 13.75
C GLY A 323 -23.50 -5.28 14.69
#